data_AF-A0A7K0T9U6-F1
#
_entry.id   AF-A0A7K0T9U6-F1
#
_cell.length_a   1.000
_cell.length_b   1.000
_cell.length_c   1.000
_cell.angle_alpha   90.00
_cell.angle_beta   90.00
_cell.angle_gamma   90.00
#
_symmetry.space_group_name_H-M   'P 1'
#
loop_
_entity.id
_entity.type
_entity.pdbx_description
1 polymer ?
#
loop_
_entity_poly.entity_id
_entity_poly.type
_entity_poly.pdbx_seq_one_letter_code
_entity_poly.pdbx_strand_id
1 'polypeptide(L)' 'RATAHYVTARAVAPLEKLKKMSWHLLKTGGSLMAIKGKSAEEEMSSVPKAILHEVNLEGIELGRIVEVRKGA' A
#
# COMPACT_ATOMS: atom_id res chain seq x y z
N ARG A 1 -14.84 -13.81 -12.48
CA ARG A 1 -14.55 -13.19 -11.15
C ARG A 1 -13.84 -11.87 -11.43
N ALA A 2 -14.43 -10.72 -11.11
CA ALA A 2 -13.80 -9.43 -11.38
C ALA A 2 -12.65 -9.20 -10.40
N THR A 3 -11.46 -8.87 -10.91
CA THR A 3 -10.28 -8.53 -10.11
C THR A 3 -9.91 -7.07 -10.39
N ALA A 4 -9.51 -6.36 -9.34
CA ALA A 4 -9.25 -4.93 -9.40
C ALA A 4 -7.85 -4.63 -9.93
N HIS A 5 -7.72 -3.47 -10.59
CA HIS A 5 -6.43 -2.88 -10.96
C HIS A 5 -5.71 -2.33 -9.73
N TYR A 6 -6.48 -1.69 -8.86
CA TYR A 6 -6.00 -1.06 -7.64
C TYR A 6 -6.91 -1.44 -6.47
N VAL A 7 -6.31 -1.67 -5.32
CA VAL A 7 -7.02 -1.78 -4.04
C VAL A 7 -6.43 -0.74 -3.12
N THR A 8 -7.25 0.19 -2.65
CA THR A 8 -6.83 1.25 -1.73
C THR A 8 -7.28 0.92 -0.31
N ALA A 9 -6.44 1.18 0.69
CA ALA A 9 -6.81 1.03 2.09
C ALA A 9 -6.17 2.10 2.96
N ARG A 10 -6.91 2.58 3.97
CA ARG A 10 -6.35 3.35 5.09
C ARG A 10 -5.98 2.36 6.19
N ALA A 11 -4.70 2.20 6.48
CA ALA A 11 -4.22 1.03 7.20
C ALA A 11 -3.57 1.39 8.55
N VAL A 12 -4.23 0.98 9.64
CA VAL A 12 -3.63 0.93 10.99
C VAL A 12 -2.87 -0.39 11.20
N ALA A 13 -3.28 -1.46 10.50
CA ALA A 13 -2.64 -2.77 10.60
C ALA A 13 -1.33 -2.87 9.79
N PRO A 14 -0.39 -3.76 10.17
CA PRO A 14 0.85 -4.00 9.43
C PRO A 14 0.61 -4.37 7.95
N LEU A 15 1.48 -3.89 7.05
CA LEU A 15 1.38 -4.14 5.60
C LEU A 15 1.29 -5.64 5.24
N GLU A 16 2.05 -6.49 5.92
CA GLU A 16 2.02 -7.97 5.76
C GLU A 16 0.60 -8.55 5.91
N LYS A 17 -0.14 -8.09 6.93
CA LYS A 17 -1.50 -8.56 7.21
C LYS A 17 -2.49 -8.02 6.17
N LEU A 18 -2.37 -6.73 5.85
CA LEU A 18 -3.20 -6.09 4.83
C LEU A 18 -3.04 -6.76 3.47
N LYS A 19 -1.79 -7.11 3.09
CA LYS A 19 -1.49 -7.85 1.87
C LYS A 19 -2.23 -9.18 1.84
N LYS A 20 -2.11 -10.01 2.89
CA LYS A 20 -2.80 -11.31 2.98
C LYS A 20 -4.32 -11.19 2.80
N MET A 21 -4.93 -10.18 3.40
CA MET A 21 -6.38 -9.96 3.31
C MET A 21 -6.84 -9.47 1.92
N SER A 22 -6.05 -8.62 1.26
CA SER A 22 -6.46 -7.96 0.01
C SER A 22 -5.92 -8.62 -1.26
N TRP A 23 -4.97 -9.55 -1.16
CA TRP A 23 -4.25 -10.10 -2.32
C TRP A 23 -5.15 -10.75 -3.37
N HIS A 24 -6.23 -11.38 -2.94
CA HIS A 24 -7.19 -12.08 -3.81
C HIS A 24 -8.10 -11.12 -4.59
N LEU A 25 -8.16 -9.84 -4.20
CA LEU A 25 -8.93 -8.81 -4.89
C LEU A 25 -8.18 -8.26 -6.11
N LEU A 26 -6.85 -8.31 -6.09
CA LEU A 26 -6.00 -7.76 -7.15
C LEU A 26 -5.82 -8.74 -8.33
N LYS A 27 -5.84 -8.20 -9.54
CA LYS A 27 -5.35 -8.91 -10.72
C LYS A 27 -3.82 -9.00 -10.73
N THR A 28 -3.26 -9.94 -11.48
CA THR A 28 -1.80 -9.97 -11.70
C THR A 28 -1.33 -8.65 -12.31
N GLY A 29 -0.29 -8.06 -11.73
CA GLY A 29 0.23 -6.75 -12.10
C GLY A 29 -0.54 -5.55 -11.52
N GLY A 30 -1.65 -5.76 -10.80
CA GLY A 30 -2.35 -4.72 -10.05
C GLY A 30 -1.63 -4.34 -8.75
N SER A 31 -2.03 -3.22 -8.15
CA SER A 31 -1.33 -2.63 -7.00
C SER A 31 -2.22 -2.42 -5.77
N LEU A 32 -1.72 -2.81 -4.60
CA LEU A 32 -2.27 -2.42 -3.30
C LEU A 32 -1.68 -1.06 -2.91
N MET A 33 -2.53 -0.08 -2.64
CA MET A 33 -2.13 1.25 -2.18
C MET A 33 -2.60 1.45 -0.75
N ALA A 34 -1.67 1.51 0.19
CA ALA A 34 -1.95 1.65 1.62
C ALA A 34 -1.57 3.05 2.09
N ILE A 35 -2.55 3.85 2.48
CA ILE A 35 -2.32 5.14 3.14
C ILE A 35 -1.83 4.86 4.56
N LYS A 36 -0.64 5.37 4.88
CA LYS A 36 0.12 5.10 6.10
C LYS A 36 0.56 6.40 6.77
N GLY A 37 0.81 6.29 8.08
CA GLY A 37 1.40 7.37 8.87
C GLY A 37 2.92 7.32 8.86
N LYS A 38 3.54 7.80 9.93
CA LYS A 38 5.01 7.87 10.09
C LYS A 38 5.71 6.51 10.06
N SER A 39 5.00 5.41 10.35
CA SER A 39 5.52 4.04 10.32
C SER A 39 5.68 3.44 8.91
N ALA A 40 5.41 4.20 7.85
CA ALA A 40 5.41 3.68 6.48
C ALA A 40 6.77 3.07 6.07
N GLU A 41 7.87 3.78 6.34
CA GLU A 41 9.23 3.35 5.97
C GLU A 41 9.65 2.08 6.71
N GLU A 42 9.40 2.03 8.01
CA GLU A 42 9.70 0.86 8.84
C GLU A 42 8.92 -0.37 8.36
N GLU A 43 7.62 -0.22 8.09
CA GLU A 43 6.79 -1.32 7.62
C GLU A 43 7.17 -1.80 6.23
N MET A 44 7.65 -0.91 5.35
CA MET A 44 8.10 -1.26 4.00
C MET A 44 9.29 -2.20 3.98
N SER A 45 10.15 -2.17 5.01
CA SER A 45 11.29 -3.10 5.11
C SER A 45 10.85 -4.58 5.08
N SER A 46 9.64 -4.86 5.57
CA SER A 46 9.07 -6.21 5.61
C SER A 46 8.40 -6.64 4.31
N VAL A 47 8.23 -5.73 3.34
CA VAL A 47 7.52 -5.99 2.09
C VAL A 47 8.43 -5.77 0.89
N PRO A 48 8.84 -6.85 0.20
CA PRO A 48 9.67 -6.74 -0.99
C PRO A 48 9.01 -5.88 -2.07
N LYS A 49 9.80 -5.01 -2.71
CA LYS A 49 9.39 -4.16 -3.84
C LYS A 49 8.23 -3.22 -3.50
N ALA A 50 8.07 -2.87 -2.23
CA ALA A 50 7.19 -1.78 -1.84
C ALA A 50 7.78 -0.43 -2.31
N ILE A 51 6.90 0.48 -2.72
CA ILE A 51 7.26 1.84 -3.16
C ILE A 51 6.59 2.83 -2.22
N LEU A 52 7.35 3.80 -1.71
CA LEU A 52 6.82 4.89 -0.89
C LEU A 52 6.47 6.05 -1.80
N HIS A 53 5.22 6.51 -1.72
CA HIS A 53 4.75 7.74 -2.34
C HIS A 53 4.48 8.75 -1.24
N GLU A 54 5.20 9.87 -1.28
CA GLU A 54 4.97 10.99 -0.38
C GLU A 54 4.08 12.04 -1.04
N VAL A 55 3.09 12.51 -0.29
CA VAL A 55 2.12 13.50 -0.74
C VAL A 55 2.25 14.73 0.15
N ASN A 56 2.95 15.74 -0.38
CA ASN A 56 3.13 17.03 0.28
C ASN A 56 2.14 18.05 -0.31
N LEU A 57 1.24 18.57 0.53
CA LEU A 57 0.23 19.56 0.16
C LEU A 57 0.29 20.71 1.15
N GLU A 58 0.23 21.96 0.65
CA GLU A 58 0.28 23.15 1.49
C GLU A 58 -0.85 23.13 2.53
N GLY A 59 -0.51 23.36 3.80
CA GLY A 59 -1.48 23.40 4.90
C GLY A 59 -1.94 22.02 5.41
N ILE A 60 -1.38 20.91 4.91
CA ILE A 60 -1.72 19.55 5.35
C ILE A 60 -0.44 18.80 5.79
N GLU A 61 -0.55 17.93 6.79
CA GLU A 61 0.55 17.06 7.20
C GLU A 61 0.95 16.10 6.05
N LEU A 62 2.25 15.81 5.94
CA LEU A 62 2.82 14.90 4.95
C LEU A 62 2.08 13.55 4.91
N GLY A 63 1.39 13.30 3.80
CA GLY A 63 0.74 12.03 3.52
C GLY A 63 1.74 11.01 2.98
N ARG A 64 1.57 9.74 3.36
CA ARG A 64 2.39 8.65 2.85
C ARG A 64 1.50 7.54 2.32
N ILE A 65 1.82 7.03 1.14
CA ILE A 65 1.11 5.92 0.51
C ILE A 65 2.14 4.86 0.13
N VAL A 66 1.99 3.66 0.66
CA VAL A 66 2.82 2.52 0.28
C VAL A 66 2.13 1.74 -0.82
N GLU A 67 2.81 1.58 -1.94
CA GLU A 67 2.37 0.75 -3.05
C GLU A 67 3.05 -0.62 -3.01
N VAL A 68 2.28 -1.69 -3.19
CA VAL A 68 2.79 -3.06 -3.34
C VAL A 68 2.16 -3.69 -4.58
N ARG A 69 2.99 -4.06 -5.55
CA ARG A 69 2.53 -4.63 -6.82
C ARG A 69 2.43 -6.15 -6.77
N LYS A 70 1.31 -6.70 -7.26
CA LYS A 70 1.09 -8.14 -7.30
C LYS A 70 1.85 -8.81 -8.44
N GLY A 71 2.76 -9.71 -8.07
CA GLY A 71 3.59 -10.47 -9.02
C GLY A 71 4.85 -9.73 -9.47
N ALA A 72 5.20 -8.61 -8.80
CA ALA A 72 6.50 -7.98 -8.95
C ALA A 72 7.56 -8.75 -8.16
#